data_AF-A0A7J9XU45-F1
#
_entry.id   AF-A0A7J9XU45-F1
#
_cell.length_a   1.000
_cell.length_b   1.000
_cell.length_c   1.000
_cell.angle_alpha   90.00
_cell.angle_beta   90.00
_cell.angle_gamma   90.00
#
_symmetry.space_group_name_H-M   'P 1'
#
loop_
_entity.id
_entity.type
_entity.pdbx_description
1 polymer ?
#
loop_
_entity_poly.entity_id
_entity_poly.type
_entity_poly.pdbx_seq_one_letter_code
_entity_poly.pdbx_strand_id
1 'polypeptide(L)'
;MTAVLVANVRMLAVELIRDRAAWVVAVGFPTLFFVVALPDVTAGEDPASAVLGQLAALAVLLVAVLQLPARIAHERASTWERFLHVLPGSPAIRVGARAVVGAALIAAATVPLLVIALLATPISESATTWLLWSVALLAGSIPALLLGITLAYAVRPKAVSPVATLVFVPML
;
A
#
# COMPACT_ATOMS: atom_id res chain seq x y z
N MET A 1 -7.09 24.69 -7.21
CA MET A 1 -7.38 23.29 -6.78
C MET A 1 -6.13 22.42 -6.72
N THR A 2 -5.32 22.39 -7.78
CA THR A 2 -4.05 21.63 -7.84
C THR A 2 -3.06 21.97 -6.71
N ALA A 3 -2.86 23.25 -6.40
CA ALA A 3 -1.97 23.65 -5.29
C ALA A 3 -2.39 23.08 -3.92
N VAL A 4 -3.70 23.01 -3.65
CA VAL A 4 -4.25 22.47 -2.38
C VAL A 4 -4.07 20.95 -2.34
N LEU A 5 -4.26 20.25 -3.45
CA LEU A 5 -3.99 18.82 -3.56
C LEU A 5 -2.51 18.51 -3.30
N VAL A 6 -1.60 19.23 -3.95
CA VAL A 6 -0.15 19.05 -3.77
C VAL A 6 0.26 19.28 -2.31
N ALA A 7 -0.29 20.31 -1.66
CA ALA A 7 -0.02 20.58 -0.25
C ALA A 7 -0.50 19.43 0.66
N ASN A 8 -1.70 18.89 0.42
CA ASN A 8 -2.22 17.74 1.17
C ASN A 8 -1.38 16.48 0.96
N VAL A 9 -1.01 16.18 -0.29
CA VAL A 9 -0.12 15.05 -0.62
C VAL A 9 1.21 15.19 0.10
N ARG A 10 1.82 16.38 0.05
CA ARG A 10 3.10 16.63 0.72
C ARG A 10 3.01 16.44 2.22
N MET A 11 1.96 16.94 2.86
CA MET A 11 1.72 16.77 4.29
C MET A 11 1.67 15.27 4.66
N LEU A 12 0.78 14.52 3.99
CA LEU A 12 0.59 13.09 4.25
C LEU A 12 1.84 12.25 3.91
N ALA A 13 2.59 12.64 2.88
CA ALA A 13 3.84 11.97 2.51
C ALA A 13 4.93 12.19 3.57
N VAL A 14 5.08 13.41 4.10
CA VAL A 14 6.03 13.70 5.19
C VAL A 14 5.68 12.93 6.46
N GLU A 15 4.38 12.85 6.78
CA GLU A 15 3.89 12.06 7.91
C GLU A 15 4.21 10.57 7.73
N LEU A 16 3.92 10.01 6.54
CA LEU A 16 4.26 8.63 6.20
C LEU A 16 5.77 8.37 6.31
N ILE A 17 6.62 9.22 5.73
CA ILE A 17 8.08 9.06 5.75
C ILE A 17 8.61 9.05 7.20
N ARG A 18 7.96 9.78 8.12
CA ARG A 18 8.36 9.84 9.52
C ARG A 18 7.85 8.67 10.36
N ASP A 19 6.78 7.99 9.93
CA ASP A 19 6.25 6.81 10.59
C ASP A 19 7.09 5.57 10.27
N ARG A 20 8.17 5.38 11.02
CA ARG A 20 9.09 4.25 10.85
C ARG A 20 8.39 2.89 10.98
N ALA A 21 7.40 2.79 11.86
CA ALA A 21 6.68 1.54 12.08
C ALA A 21 5.88 1.16 10.84
N ALA A 22 5.23 2.14 10.19
CA ALA A 22 4.53 1.90 8.92
C ALA A 22 5.48 1.33 7.85
N TRP A 23 6.69 1.87 7.69
CA TRP A 23 7.66 1.35 6.73
C TRP A 23 8.10 -0.07 7.05
N VAL A 24 8.43 -0.36 8.31
CA VAL A 24 8.88 -1.70 8.72
C VAL A 24 7.79 -2.73 8.44
N VAL A 25 6.53 -2.43 8.73
CA VAL A 25 5.43 -3.38 8.51
C VAL A 25 5.04 -3.46 7.03
N ALA A 26 4.92 -2.35 6.32
CA ALA A 26 4.57 -2.30 4.89
C ALA A 26 5.59 -2.99 4.01
N VAL A 27 6.86 -2.68 4.22
CA VAL A 27 7.96 -3.09 3.34
C VAL A 27 8.61 -4.36 3.88
N GLY A 28 8.87 -4.40 5.19
CA GLY A 28 9.60 -5.50 5.80
C GLY A 28 8.83 -6.81 5.77
N PHE A 29 7.52 -6.80 6.08
CA PHE A 29 6.76 -8.05 6.18
C PHE A 29 6.70 -8.84 4.86
N PRO A 30 6.26 -8.29 3.71
CA PRO A 30 6.24 -9.04 2.46
C PRO A 30 7.64 -9.49 2.01
N THR A 31 8.62 -8.59 2.17
CA THR A 31 10.02 -8.85 1.78
C THR A 31 10.62 -10.01 2.57
N LEU A 32 10.41 -10.04 3.90
CA LEU A 32 10.87 -11.12 4.76
C LEU A 32 10.24 -12.46 4.37
N PHE A 33 8.94 -12.48 4.04
CA PHE A 33 8.28 -13.69 3.57
C PHE A 33 8.87 -14.19 2.26
N PHE A 34 9.17 -13.31 1.30
CA PHE A 34 9.82 -13.72 0.05
C PHE A 34 11.21 -14.33 0.30
N VAL A 35 11.99 -13.73 1.21
CA VAL A 35 13.33 -14.23 1.56
C VAL A 35 13.27 -15.59 2.26
N VAL A 36 12.31 -15.79 3.17
CA VAL A 36 12.15 -17.06 3.89
C VAL A 36 11.56 -18.15 2.99
N ALA A 37 10.62 -17.78 2.12
CA ALA A 37 10.00 -18.68 1.16
C ALA A 37 10.69 -18.61 -0.22
N LEU A 38 12.01 -18.38 -0.24
CA LEU A 38 12.75 -18.19 -1.46
C LEU A 38 12.48 -19.39 -2.40
N PRO A 39 11.93 -19.16 -3.60
CA PRO A 39 11.60 -20.24 -4.53
C PRO A 39 12.85 -21.07 -4.85
N ASP A 40 12.71 -22.38 -4.93
CA ASP A 40 13.82 -23.26 -5.29
C ASP A 40 14.35 -22.87 -6.68
N VAL A 41 15.57 -22.34 -6.71
CA VAL A 41 16.23 -21.82 -7.91
C VAL A 41 16.43 -22.94 -8.95
N THR A 42 16.44 -24.20 -8.51
CA THR A 42 16.56 -25.37 -9.40
C THR A 42 15.24 -25.77 -10.05
N ALA A 43 14.10 -25.27 -9.55
CA ALA A 43 12.77 -25.58 -10.07
C ALA A 43 12.33 -24.70 -11.26
N GLY A 44 13.14 -23.70 -11.65
CA GLY A 44 12.91 -22.84 -12.82
C GLY A 44 12.24 -21.49 -12.51
N GLU A 45 11.88 -20.75 -13.56
CA GLU A 45 11.33 -19.37 -13.46
C GLU A 45 9.85 -19.33 -13.07
N ASP A 46 9.05 -20.32 -13.48
CA ASP A 46 7.59 -20.36 -13.25
C ASP A 46 7.21 -20.34 -11.75
N PRO A 47 7.85 -21.12 -10.86
CA PRO A 47 7.54 -21.08 -9.44
C PRO A 47 7.92 -19.73 -8.81
N ALA A 48 9.03 -19.13 -9.24
CA ALA A 48 9.52 -17.88 -8.67
C ALA A 48 8.65 -16.68 -9.03
N SER A 49 8.23 -16.59 -10.30
CA SER A 49 7.33 -15.54 -10.78
C SER A 49 5.95 -15.62 -10.13
N ALA A 50 5.42 -16.84 -9.92
CA ALA A 50 4.15 -17.05 -9.23
C ALA A 50 4.20 -16.57 -7.77
N VAL A 51 5.25 -16.94 -7.01
CA VAL A 51 5.43 -16.52 -5.62
C VAL A 51 5.60 -15.00 -5.51
N LEU A 52 6.38 -14.40 -6.42
CA LEU A 52 6.52 -12.94 -6.50
C LEU A 52 5.18 -12.25 -6.71
N GLY A 53 4.37 -12.74 -7.66
CA GLY A 53 3.04 -12.20 -7.93
C GLY A 53 2.11 -12.27 -6.72
N GLN A 54 2.09 -13.43 -6.04
CA GLN A 54 1.28 -13.63 -4.83
C GLN A 54 1.68 -12.69 -3.69
N LEU A 55 2.99 -12.57 -3.41
CA LEU A 55 3.47 -11.71 -2.34
C LEU A 55 3.35 -10.22 -2.67
N ALA A 56 3.44 -9.84 -3.94
CA ALA A 56 3.15 -8.48 -4.38
C ALA A 56 1.67 -8.13 -4.21
N ALA A 57 0.75 -9.04 -4.58
CA ALA A 57 -0.68 -8.86 -4.36
C ALA A 57 -1.00 -8.80 -2.86
N LEU A 58 -0.37 -9.65 -2.05
CA LEU A 58 -0.48 -9.61 -0.59
C LEU A 58 0.00 -8.26 -0.02
N ALA A 59 1.14 -7.74 -0.49
CA ALA A 59 1.66 -6.43 -0.08
C ALA A 59 0.67 -5.30 -0.39
N VAL A 60 0.07 -5.33 -1.59
CA VAL A 60 -1.00 -4.40 -1.99
C VAL A 60 -2.17 -4.45 -1.00
N LEU A 61 -2.69 -5.64 -0.70
CA LEU A 61 -3.83 -5.79 0.20
C LEU A 61 -3.50 -5.39 1.65
N LEU A 62 -2.32 -5.76 2.15
CA LEU A 62 -1.86 -5.36 3.48
C LEU A 62 -1.82 -3.83 3.61
N VAL A 63 -1.20 -3.15 2.64
CA VAL A 63 -1.10 -1.69 2.66
C VAL A 63 -2.47 -1.05 2.48
N ALA A 64 -3.24 -1.47 1.47
CA ALA A 64 -4.49 -0.82 1.10
C ALA A 64 -5.63 -1.08 2.09
N VAL A 65 -5.76 -2.31 2.59
CA VAL A 65 -6.93 -2.76 3.37
C VAL A 65 -6.67 -2.78 4.87
N LEU A 66 -5.42 -2.91 5.33
CA LEU A 66 -5.11 -2.87 6.77
C LEU A 66 -4.45 -1.55 7.20
N GLN A 67 -3.36 -1.16 6.53
CA GLN A 67 -2.53 -0.05 7.02
C GLN A 67 -3.13 1.31 6.71
N LEU A 68 -3.49 1.56 5.45
CA LEU A 68 -4.09 2.82 5.02
C LEU A 68 -5.33 3.19 5.85
N PRO A 69 -6.34 2.30 6.02
CA PRO A 69 -7.51 2.63 6.84
C PRO A 69 -7.16 2.90 8.30
N ALA A 70 -6.26 2.13 8.90
CA ALA A 70 -5.83 2.36 10.28
C ALA A 70 -5.17 3.73 10.45
N ARG A 71 -4.33 4.14 9.49
CA ARG A 71 -3.70 5.47 9.47
C ARG A 71 -4.75 6.58 9.34
N ILE A 72 -5.68 6.45 8.41
CA ILE A 72 -6.80 7.40 8.25
C ILE A 72 -7.64 7.48 9.54
N ALA A 73 -7.88 6.34 10.21
CA ALA A 73 -8.60 6.32 11.47
C ALA A 73 -7.86 7.08 12.58
N HIS A 74 -6.54 6.93 12.65
CA HIS A 74 -5.69 7.65 13.60
C HIS A 74 -5.71 9.16 13.33
N GLU A 75 -5.53 9.57 12.07
CA GLU A 75 -5.64 10.98 11.64
C GLU A 75 -7.01 11.56 12.03
N ARG A 76 -8.11 10.84 11.73
CA ARG A 76 -9.50 11.25 12.07
C ARG A 76 -9.73 11.43 13.56
N ALA A 77 -8.99 10.72 14.40
CA ALA A 77 -9.09 10.85 15.85
C ALA A 77 -8.32 12.08 16.39
N SER A 78 -7.39 12.64 15.61
CA SER A 78 -6.58 13.78 16.00
C SER A 78 -7.39 15.09 16.05
N THR A 79 -6.97 16.01 16.91
CA THR A 79 -7.49 17.39 16.92
C THR A 79 -7.06 18.18 15.68
N TRP A 80 -5.94 17.79 15.06
CA TRP A 80 -5.43 18.38 13.83
C TRP A 80 -6.41 18.20 12.65
N GLU A 81 -7.01 17.03 12.49
CA GLU A 81 -7.98 16.80 11.40
C GLU A 81 -9.22 17.71 11.56
N ARG A 82 -9.63 18.02 12.80
CA ARG A 82 -10.72 18.99 13.04
C ARG A 82 -10.33 20.40 12.59
N PHE A 83 -9.09 20.81 12.84
CA PHE A 83 -8.57 22.08 12.35
C PHE A 83 -8.49 22.09 10.82
N LEU A 84 -8.13 20.97 10.18
CA LEU A 84 -8.09 20.93 8.73
C LEU A 84 -9.47 21.14 8.09
N HIS A 85 -10.58 20.78 8.75
CA HIS A 85 -11.93 21.01 8.22
C HIS A 85 -12.35 22.49 8.17
N VAL A 86 -11.69 23.39 8.91
CA VAL A 86 -11.95 24.84 8.78
C VAL A 86 -11.16 25.50 7.65
N LEU A 87 -10.16 24.80 7.09
CA LEU A 87 -9.38 25.28 5.95
C LEU A 87 -10.10 25.03 4.61
N PRO A 88 -9.93 25.91 3.61
CA PRO A 88 -10.54 25.75 2.30
C PRO A 88 -9.99 24.51 1.57
N GLY A 89 -10.88 23.58 1.22
CA GLY A 89 -10.54 22.38 0.45
C GLY A 89 -11.70 21.39 0.40
N SER A 90 -11.98 20.84 -0.78
CA SER A 90 -13.07 19.87 -0.93
C SER A 90 -12.71 18.50 -0.32
N PRO A 91 -13.70 17.73 0.16
CA PRO A 91 -13.48 16.36 0.64
C PRO A 91 -12.79 15.46 -0.40
N ALA A 92 -13.12 15.66 -1.68
CA ALA A 92 -12.54 14.90 -2.78
C ALA A 92 -11.02 15.08 -2.90
N ILE A 93 -10.49 16.27 -2.60
CA ILE A 93 -9.04 16.53 -2.62
C ILE A 93 -8.33 15.71 -1.53
N ARG A 94 -8.95 15.56 -0.35
CA ARG A 94 -8.38 14.81 0.77
C ARG A 94 -8.35 13.31 0.47
N VAL A 95 -9.44 12.80 -0.11
CA VAL A 95 -9.53 11.40 -0.57
C VAL A 95 -8.49 11.14 -1.66
N GLY A 96 -8.38 12.04 -2.64
CA GLY A 96 -7.37 11.93 -3.70
C GLY A 96 -5.94 11.93 -3.16
N ALA A 97 -5.63 12.81 -2.19
CA ALA A 97 -4.31 12.83 -1.57
C ALA A 97 -3.97 11.52 -0.83
N ARG A 98 -4.95 10.95 -0.12
CA ARG A 98 -4.81 9.65 0.57
C ARG A 98 -4.60 8.50 -0.42
N ALA A 99 -5.30 8.50 -1.55
CA ALA A 99 -5.10 7.51 -2.62
C ALA A 99 -3.69 7.60 -3.22
N VAL A 100 -3.19 8.82 -3.48
CA VAL A 100 -1.83 9.03 -4.01
C VAL A 100 -0.76 8.55 -3.03
N VAL A 101 -0.88 8.89 -1.75
CA VAL A 101 0.09 8.45 -0.72
C VAL A 101 0.00 6.95 -0.47
N GLY A 102 -1.20 6.37 -0.51
CA GLY A 102 -1.39 4.91 -0.44
C GLY A 102 -0.72 4.19 -1.61
N ALA A 103 -0.92 4.68 -2.84
CA ALA A 103 -0.25 4.13 -4.03
C ALA A 103 1.28 4.24 -3.95
N ALA A 104 1.81 5.35 -3.42
CA ALA A 104 3.24 5.51 -3.20
C ALA A 104 3.80 4.51 -2.18
N LEU A 105 3.05 4.22 -1.10
CA LEU A 105 3.44 3.22 -0.11
C LEU A 105 3.41 1.80 -0.69
N ILE A 106 2.41 1.49 -1.52
CA ILE A 106 2.33 0.21 -2.26
C ILE A 106 3.54 0.05 -3.16
N ALA A 107 3.85 1.07 -3.98
CA ALA A 107 5.02 1.03 -4.85
C ALA A 107 6.30 0.81 -4.05
N ALA A 108 6.45 1.47 -2.90
CA ALA A 108 7.63 1.29 -2.07
C ALA A 108 7.68 -0.08 -1.35
N ALA A 109 6.53 -0.69 -1.03
CA ALA A 109 6.45 -2.03 -0.47
C ALA A 109 6.81 -3.12 -1.47
N THR A 110 6.61 -2.88 -2.78
CA THR A 110 6.87 -3.87 -3.84
C THR A 110 8.29 -3.76 -4.42
N VAL A 111 8.94 -2.60 -4.34
CA VAL A 111 10.32 -2.41 -4.82
C VAL A 111 11.32 -3.41 -4.25
N PRO A 112 11.41 -3.67 -2.93
CA PRO A 112 12.37 -4.63 -2.41
C PRO A 112 12.07 -6.07 -2.83
N LEU A 113 10.79 -6.45 -2.98
CA LEU A 113 10.42 -7.76 -3.54
C LEU A 113 11.00 -7.94 -4.93
N LEU A 114 10.84 -6.92 -5.80
CA LEU A 114 11.40 -6.92 -7.15
C LEU A 114 12.93 -7.03 -7.13
N VAL A 115 13.59 -6.26 -6.27
CA VAL A 115 15.05 -6.29 -6.15
C VAL A 115 15.54 -7.67 -5.72
N ILE A 116 14.92 -8.29 -4.71
CA ILE A 116 15.34 -9.62 -4.24
C ILE A 116 15.03 -10.69 -5.28
N ALA A 117 13.87 -10.63 -5.93
CA ALA A 117 13.52 -11.55 -7.01
C ALA A 117 14.58 -11.51 -8.13
N LEU A 118 14.96 -10.32 -8.60
CA LEU A 118 15.98 -10.16 -9.65
C LEU A 118 17.38 -10.64 -9.23
N LEU A 119 17.72 -10.54 -7.94
CA LEU A 119 19.05 -10.91 -7.45
C LEU A 119 19.17 -12.38 -7.03
N ALA A 120 18.06 -13.01 -6.62
CA ALA A 120 18.09 -14.31 -5.94
C ALA A 120 17.30 -15.41 -6.65
N THR A 121 16.60 -15.11 -7.75
CA THR A 121 15.81 -16.09 -8.51
C THR A 121 16.19 -16.05 -10.00
N PRO A 122 15.90 -17.10 -10.78
CA PRO A 122 16.34 -17.16 -12.18
C PRO A 122 15.52 -16.27 -13.12
N ILE A 123 14.58 -15.45 -12.62
CA ILE A 123 13.65 -14.66 -13.42
C ILE A 123 14.40 -13.74 -14.40
N SER A 124 14.31 -14.05 -15.69
CA SER A 124 14.93 -13.29 -16.77
C SER A 124 13.90 -12.58 -17.66
N GLU A 125 13.16 -11.65 -17.06
CA GLU A 125 12.10 -10.92 -17.76
C GLU A 125 12.58 -9.64 -18.46
N SER A 126 11.91 -9.29 -19.55
CA SER A 126 12.20 -8.05 -20.29
C SER A 126 11.82 -6.81 -19.46
N ALA A 127 12.51 -5.68 -19.69
CA ALA A 127 12.17 -4.41 -19.05
C ALA A 127 10.71 -3.98 -19.30
N THR A 128 10.17 -4.33 -20.47
CA THR A 128 8.76 -4.08 -20.82
C THR A 128 7.82 -4.91 -19.97
N THR A 129 8.13 -6.19 -19.71
CA THR A 129 7.33 -7.06 -18.83
C THR A 129 7.25 -6.46 -17.42
N TRP A 130 8.39 -6.04 -16.87
CA TRP A 130 8.44 -5.42 -15.53
C TRP A 130 7.65 -4.13 -15.43
N LEU A 131 7.71 -3.29 -16.47
CA LEU A 131 6.91 -2.07 -16.53
C LEU A 131 5.42 -2.38 -16.57
N LEU A 132 4.99 -3.30 -17.44
CA LEU A 132 3.59 -3.71 -17.55
C LEU A 132 3.08 -4.33 -16.25
N TRP A 133 3.89 -5.19 -15.62
CA TRP A 133 3.56 -5.80 -14.33
C TRP A 133 3.38 -4.74 -13.24
N SER A 134 4.31 -3.78 -13.16
CA SER A 134 4.23 -2.68 -12.18
C SER A 134 3.00 -1.80 -12.40
N VAL A 135 2.69 -1.47 -13.66
CA VAL A 135 1.48 -0.72 -14.02
C VAL A 135 0.21 -1.50 -13.70
N ALA A 136 0.17 -2.79 -14.03
CA ALA A 136 -0.96 -3.66 -13.74
C ALA A 136 -1.20 -3.79 -12.23
N LEU A 137 -0.14 -3.92 -11.44
CA LEU A 137 -0.21 -3.99 -9.98
C LEU A 137 -0.75 -2.68 -9.39
N LEU A 138 -0.23 -1.53 -9.85
CA LEU A 138 -0.71 -0.22 -9.39
C LEU A 138 -2.17 0.03 -9.81
N ALA A 139 -2.54 -0.30 -11.05
CA ALA A 139 -3.92 -0.19 -11.52
C ALA A 139 -4.86 -1.10 -10.72
N GLY A 140 -4.45 -2.35 -10.48
CA GLY A 140 -5.18 -3.32 -9.66
C GLY A 140 -5.30 -2.91 -8.19
N SER A 141 -4.37 -2.10 -7.68
CA SER A 141 -4.43 -1.57 -6.32
C SER A 141 -5.51 -0.49 -6.12
N ILE A 142 -5.96 0.19 -7.19
CA ILE A 142 -6.93 1.28 -7.12
C ILE A 142 -8.22 0.86 -6.39
N PRO A 143 -8.93 -0.23 -6.77
CA PRO A 143 -10.13 -0.65 -6.05
C PRO A 143 -9.85 -1.00 -4.58
N ALA A 144 -8.70 -1.62 -4.28
CA ALA A 144 -8.31 -1.94 -2.90
C ALA A 144 -8.06 -0.67 -2.07
N LEU A 145 -7.39 0.34 -2.63
CA LEU A 145 -7.17 1.63 -1.99
C LEU A 145 -8.50 2.35 -1.72
N LEU A 146 -9.41 2.35 -2.69
CA LEU A 146 -10.74 2.95 -2.53
C LEU A 146 -11.57 2.21 -1.47
N LEU A 147 -11.49 0.88 -1.43
CA LEU A 147 -12.13 0.06 -0.41
C LEU A 147 -11.58 0.41 0.98
N GLY A 148 -10.26 0.46 1.14
CA GLY A 148 -9.60 0.83 2.38
C GLY A 148 -10.01 2.23 2.85
N ILE A 149 -10.00 3.22 1.97
CA ILE A 149 -10.47 4.58 2.30
C ILE A 149 -11.95 4.55 2.71
N THR A 150 -12.79 3.84 1.97
CA THR A 150 -14.22 3.74 2.28
C THR A 150 -14.44 3.12 3.66
N LEU A 151 -13.77 2.01 3.95
CA LEU A 151 -13.80 1.34 5.25
C LEU A 151 -13.33 2.26 6.37
N ALA A 152 -12.28 3.05 6.11
CA ALA A 152 -11.74 4.01 7.05
C ALA A 152 -12.76 5.09 7.43
N TYR A 153 -13.71 5.44 6.57
CA TYR A 153 -14.74 6.45 6.85
C TYR A 153 -16.09 5.85 7.25
N ALA A 154 -16.39 4.62 6.84
CA ALA A 154 -17.68 3.95 7.08
C ALA A 154 -17.91 3.62 8.57
N VAL A 155 -16.84 3.40 9.33
CA VAL A 155 -16.93 3.01 10.75
C VAL A 155 -16.28 4.04 11.69
N ARG A 156 -16.54 3.87 13.00
CA ARG A 156 -15.91 4.68 14.06
C ARG A 156 -14.39 4.41 14.06
N PRO A 157 -13.52 5.41 14.33
CA PRO A 157 -12.07 5.23 14.29
C PRO A 157 -11.56 4.02 15.08
N LYS A 158 -12.08 3.77 16.28
CA LYS A 158 -11.71 2.64 17.13
C LYS A 158 -12.07 1.26 16.56
N ALA A 159 -13.03 1.20 15.63
CA ALA A 159 -13.49 -0.04 14.99
C ALA A 159 -12.81 -0.30 13.64
N VAL A 160 -12.01 0.63 13.12
CA VAL A 160 -11.44 0.49 11.77
C VAL A 160 -10.51 -0.71 11.67
N SER A 161 -9.53 -0.84 12.57
CA SER A 161 -8.58 -1.96 12.54
C SER A 161 -9.25 -3.35 12.62
N PRO A 162 -10.16 -3.65 13.58
CA PRO A 162 -10.79 -4.97 13.61
C PRO A 162 -11.70 -5.24 12.41
N VAL A 163 -12.42 -4.22 11.89
CA VAL A 163 -13.27 -4.38 10.70
C VAL A 163 -12.42 -4.58 9.44
N ALA A 164 -11.31 -3.85 9.32
CA ALA A 164 -10.33 -4.03 8.25
C ALA A 164 -9.79 -5.46 8.22
N THR A 165 -9.42 -6.02 9.37
CA THR A 165 -8.96 -7.41 9.47
C THR A 165 -10.05 -8.39 9.04
N LEU A 166 -11.31 -8.20 9.47
CA LEU A 166 -12.42 -9.07 9.06
C LEU A 166 -12.66 -9.04 7.55
N VAL A 167 -12.46 -7.90 6.89
CA VAL A 167 -12.57 -7.77 5.43
C VAL A 167 -11.36 -8.38 4.72
N PHE A 168 -10.17 -8.23 5.31
CA PHE A 168 -8.91 -8.71 4.73
C PHE A 168 -8.76 -10.24 4.77
N VAL A 169 -9.13 -10.90 5.87
CA VAL A 169 -8.97 -12.36 6.03
C VAL A 169 -9.57 -13.20 4.89
N PRO A 170 -10.81 -12.94 4.40
CA PRO A 170 -11.35 -13.70 3.27
C PRO A 170 -10.72 -13.37 1.91
N MET A 171 -9.82 -12.36 1.84
CA MET A 171 -9.09 -11.98 0.63
C MET A 171 -7.68 -12.61 0.55
N LEU A 172 -7.23 -13.29 1.62
CA LEU A 172 -6.01 -14.10 1.64
C LEU A 172 -6.22 -15.40 0.84
#